data_AF-A0A9D5IZW1-F1
#
_entry.id   AF-A0A9D5IZW1-F1
#
_cell.length_a   1.000
_cell.length_b   1.000
_cell.length_c   1.000
_cell.angle_alpha   90.00
_cell.angle_beta   90.00
_cell.angle_gamma   90.00
#
_symmetry.space_group_name_H-M   'P 1'
#
loop_
_entity.id
_entity.type
_entity.pdbx_description
1 polymer ?
#
loop_
_entity_poly.entity_id
_entity_poly.type
_entity_poly.pdbx_seq_one_letter_code
_entity_poly.pdbx_strand_id
1 'polypeptide(L)'
;MRFLLYNIRYGTGGKKFLLPWSGYLRRTAPNVRNITQFIKSLNPDMIGLIEIDIGSYRSGKKNQAETIAHALGHYNAYRSKYGEFS
;
A
#
# COMPACT_ATOMS: atom_id res chain seq x y z
N MET A 1 -15.26 14.75 10.74
CA MET A 1 -13.87 14.27 10.58
C MET A 1 -13.88 12.75 10.54
N ARG A 2 -13.46 12.15 9.43
CA ARG A 2 -13.42 10.71 9.16
C ARG A 2 -11.98 10.25 9.06
N PHE A 3 -11.59 9.35 9.96
CA PHE A 3 -10.26 8.72 9.94
C PHE A 3 -10.37 7.28 9.45
N LEU A 4 -9.52 6.91 8.49
CA LEU A 4 -9.39 5.54 8.00
C LEU A 4 -8.04 4.97 8.45
N LEU A 5 -8.07 3.90 9.23
CA LEU A 5 -6.89 3.07 9.49
C LEU A 5 -7.02 1.76 8.71
N TYR A 6 -6.08 1.48 7.82
CA TYR A 6 -6.16 0.30 6.97
C TYR A 6 -4.82 -0.42 6.81
N ASN A 7 -4.77 -1.69 7.24
CA ASN A 7 -3.67 -2.59 6.91
C ASN A 7 -3.85 -3.13 5.48
N ILE A 8 -2.96 -2.70 4.58
CA ILE A 8 -3.04 -3.04 3.15
C ILE A 8 -2.24 -4.28 2.78
N ARG A 9 -1.55 -4.91 3.74
CA ARG A 9 -0.78 -6.14 3.57
C ARG A 9 0.14 -6.10 2.34
N TYR A 10 0.93 -5.03 2.22
CA TYR A 10 1.86 -4.70 1.13
C TYR A 10 1.24 -4.70 -0.27
N GLY A 11 -0.09 -4.58 -0.38
CA GLY A 11 -0.79 -4.66 -1.66
C GLY A 11 -0.71 -6.05 -2.32
N THR A 12 -0.47 -7.11 -1.54
CA THR A 12 -0.22 -8.46 -2.08
C THR A 12 -1.48 -9.17 -2.58
N GLY A 13 -2.65 -8.84 -2.02
CA GLY A 13 -3.95 -9.45 -2.34
C GLY A 13 -4.14 -10.84 -1.71
N GLY A 14 -5.38 -11.37 -1.76
CA GLY A 14 -5.81 -12.53 -0.96
C GLY A 14 -5.82 -13.91 -1.65
N LYS A 15 -5.26 -14.09 -2.85
CA LYS A 15 -5.29 -15.43 -3.48
C LYS A 15 -4.33 -16.38 -2.77
N LYS A 16 -4.83 -17.54 -2.34
CA LYS A 16 -4.03 -18.67 -1.83
C LYS A 16 -3.02 -19.07 -2.90
N PHE A 17 -1.75 -19.07 -2.52
CA PHE A 17 -0.65 -19.48 -3.37
C PHE A 17 -0.66 -21.00 -3.50
N LEU A 18 -0.77 -21.50 -4.73
CA LEU A 18 -0.73 -22.94 -5.03
C LEU A 18 0.67 -23.52 -4.91
N LEU A 19 1.71 -22.67 -4.95
CA LEU A 19 3.12 -23.06 -4.88
C LEU A 19 3.89 -22.19 -3.89
N PRO A 20 4.89 -22.76 -3.18
CA PRO A 20 5.84 -21.98 -2.39
C PRO A 20 6.41 -20.85 -3.25
N TRP A 21 6.59 -19.66 -2.68
CA TRP A 21 7.21 -18.49 -3.32
C TRP A 21 6.43 -17.79 -4.44
N SER A 22 5.38 -18.40 -5.01
CA SER A 22 4.56 -17.77 -6.07
C SER A 22 3.95 -16.43 -5.67
N GLY A 23 3.83 -16.19 -4.36
CA GLY A 23 3.42 -14.91 -3.82
C GLY A 23 4.45 -13.80 -3.86
N TYR A 24 5.75 -14.09 -3.92
CA TYR A 24 6.79 -13.06 -3.86
C TYR A 24 7.06 -12.40 -5.23
N LEU A 25 6.71 -13.06 -6.34
CA LEU A 25 6.97 -12.54 -7.69
C LEU A 25 5.82 -11.71 -8.25
N ARG A 26 4.66 -11.69 -7.58
CA ARG A 26 3.48 -10.99 -8.11
C ARG A 26 3.58 -9.49 -7.89
N ARG A 27 3.41 -8.74 -8.98
CA ARG A 27 3.23 -7.28 -8.98
C ARG A 27 2.04 -6.88 -8.12
N THR A 28 2.22 -5.88 -7.26
CA THR A 28 1.19 -5.40 -6.32
C THR A 28 0.34 -4.26 -6.89
N ALA A 29 0.78 -3.62 -7.98
CA ALA A 29 0.13 -2.46 -8.58
C ALA A 29 -1.39 -2.58 -8.83
N PRO A 30 -1.94 -3.72 -9.33
CA PRO A 30 -3.38 -3.85 -9.53
C PRO A 30 -4.15 -3.82 -8.20
N ASN A 31 -3.63 -4.45 -7.16
CA ASN A 31 -4.29 -4.49 -5.86
C ASN A 31 -4.18 -3.13 -5.14
N VAL A 32 -3.04 -2.44 -5.28
CA VAL A 32 -2.89 -1.06 -4.79
C VAL A 32 -3.93 -0.15 -5.43
N ARG A 33 -4.20 -0.27 -6.74
CA ARG A 33 -5.27 0.48 -7.40
C ARG A 33 -6.65 0.20 -6.80
N ASN A 34 -6.98 -1.06 -6.55
CA ASN A 34 -8.26 -1.42 -5.93
C ASN A 34 -8.39 -0.83 -4.53
N ILE A 35 -7.31 -0.86 -3.74
CA ILE A 35 -7.23 -0.23 -2.42
C ILE A 35 -7.43 1.28 -2.53
N THR A 36 -6.78 1.95 -3.49
CA THR A 36 -6.98 3.39 -3.73
C THR A 36 -8.44 3.71 -4.04
N GLN A 37 -9.10 2.93 -4.91
CA GLN A 37 -10.52 3.15 -5.23
C GLN A 37 -11.42 2.93 -4.03
N PHE A 38 -11.13 1.92 -3.21
CA PHE A 38 -11.84 1.69 -1.95
C PHE A 38 -11.69 2.88 -1.00
N ILE A 39 -10.47 3.36 -0.76
CA ILE A 39 -10.21 4.54 0.09
C ILE A 39 -10.97 5.75 -0.44
N LYS A 40 -10.90 6.00 -1.75
CA LYS A 40 -11.61 7.10 -2.41
C LYS A 40 -13.12 7.02 -2.19
N SER A 41 -13.71 5.82 -2.28
CA SER A 41 -15.15 5.60 -2.06
C SER A 41 -15.61 5.94 -0.63
N LEU A 42 -14.69 5.88 0.35
CA LEU A 42 -14.98 6.20 1.74
C LEU A 42 -14.89 7.71 2.03
N ASN A 43 -14.25 8.49 1.16
CA ASN A 43 -14.02 9.93 1.34
C ASN A 43 -13.51 10.31 2.76
N PRO A 44 -12.39 9.73 3.25
CA PRO A 44 -11.83 10.06 4.56
C PRO A 44 -11.11 11.41 4.55
N ASP A 45 -11.08 12.09 5.70
CA ASP A 45 -10.30 13.33 5.90
C ASP A 45 -8.82 13.01 6.23
N MET A 46 -8.57 11.87 6.88
CA MET A 46 -7.24 11.41 7.26
C MET A 46 -7.11 9.90 7.05
N ILE A 47 -5.93 9.45 6.62
CA ILE A 47 -5.66 8.05 6.29
C ILE A 47 -4.37 7.59 6.97
N GLY A 48 -4.47 6.54 7.78
CA GLY A 48 -3.34 5.76 8.29
C GLY A 48 -3.25 4.43 7.56
N LEU A 49 -2.10 4.13 6.96
CA LEU A 49 -1.87 2.87 6.24
C LEU A 49 -0.80 2.05 6.97
N ILE A 50 -1.06 0.74 7.13
CA ILE A 50 -0.16 -0.21 7.79
C ILE A 50 0.31 -1.26 6.76
N GLU A 51 1.52 -1.80 6.95
CA GLU A 51 2.18 -2.75 6.04
C GLU A 51 2.27 -2.21 4.61
N ILE A 52 2.81 -1.00 4.48
CA ILE A 52 3.07 -0.37 3.18
C ILE A 52 4.43 -0.83 2.65
N ASP A 53 4.50 -1.07 1.35
CA ASP A 53 5.76 -1.25 0.65
C ASP A 53 6.31 0.09 0.13
N ILE A 54 7.52 0.45 0.57
CA ILE A 54 8.19 1.73 0.28
C ILE A 54 9.07 1.64 -0.99
N GLY A 55 9.21 0.48 -1.63
CA GLY A 55 10.01 0.39 -2.85
C GLY A 55 10.60 -0.98 -3.17
N SER A 56 9.92 -2.07 -2.85
CA SER A 56 10.39 -3.41 -3.16
C SER A 56 10.36 -3.72 -4.67
N TYR A 57 10.96 -4.86 -5.04
CA TYR A 57 10.80 -5.44 -6.38
C TYR A 57 9.33 -5.58 -6.78
N ARG A 58 8.44 -5.90 -5.84
CA ARG A 58 7.02 -6.18 -6.09
C ARG A 58 6.21 -4.93 -6.40
N SER A 59 6.61 -3.79 -5.84
CA SER A 59 6.06 -2.49 -6.18
C SER A 59 6.73 -1.87 -7.41
N GLY A 60 7.74 -2.53 -7.99
CA GLY A 60 8.51 -1.99 -9.11
C GLY A 60 9.37 -0.80 -8.70
N LYS A 61 9.91 -0.83 -7.46
CA LYS A 61 10.65 0.27 -6.84
C LYS A 61 9.81 1.55 -6.65
N LYS A 62 8.48 1.42 -6.60
CA LYS A 62 7.57 2.53 -6.32
C LYS A 62 7.13 2.51 -4.86
N ASN A 63 7.05 3.68 -4.25
CA ASN A 63 6.47 3.83 -2.93
C ASN A 63 4.93 3.76 -3.04
N GLN A 64 4.32 2.78 -2.38
CA GLN A 64 2.87 2.61 -2.41
C GLN A 64 2.14 3.76 -1.70
N ALA A 65 2.71 4.34 -0.64
CA ALA A 65 2.11 5.49 0.05
C ALA A 65 2.02 6.70 -0.88
N GLU A 66 3.12 7.01 -1.56
CA GLU A 66 3.19 8.10 -2.53
C GLU A 66 2.22 7.87 -3.70
N THR A 67 2.16 6.64 -4.22
CA THR A 67 1.23 6.27 -5.30
C THR A 67 -0.23 6.49 -4.89
N ILE A 68 -0.61 6.07 -3.68
CA ILE A 68 -1.97 6.24 -3.15
C ILE A 68 -2.27 7.71 -2.91
N ALA A 69 -1.36 8.45 -2.28
CA ALA A 69 -1.55 9.86 -1.95
C ALA A 69 -1.67 10.74 -3.21
N HIS A 70 -0.82 10.52 -4.21
CA HIS A 70 -0.89 11.22 -5.49
C HIS A 70 -2.25 10.97 -6.19
N ALA A 71 -2.75 9.74 -6.14
CA ALA A 71 -4.05 9.40 -6.74
C ALA A 71 -5.25 9.99 -5.98
N LEU A 72 -5.09 10.36 -4.72
CA LEU A 72 -6.14 10.98 -3.89
C LEU A 72 -6.00 12.52 -3.79
N GLY A 73 -4.92 13.10 -4.32
CA GLY A 73 -4.65 14.53 -4.20
C GLY A 73 -4.29 14.97 -2.77
N HIS A 74 -3.70 14.06 -1.97
CA HIS A 74 -3.34 14.31 -0.58
C HIS A 74 -1.82 14.46 -0.39
N TYR A 75 -1.42 15.24 0.60
CA TYR A 75 -0.05 15.21 1.13
C TYR A 75 0.21 13.89 1.84
N ASN A 76 1.45 13.38 1.78
CA ASN A 76 1.83 12.12 2.42
C ASN A 76 3.05 12.25 3.32
N ALA A 77 3.08 11.43 4.36
CA ALA A 77 4.24 11.12 5.17
C ALA A 77 4.29 9.60 5.36
N TYR A 78 5.49 9.02 5.33
CA TYR A 78 5.70 7.59 5.55
C TYR A 78 6.93 7.38 6.42
N ARG A 79 6.93 6.31 7.22
CA ARG A 79 8.08 5.90 8.03
C ARG A 79 8.23 4.40 7.96
N SER A 80 9.44 3.94 7.66
CA SER A 80 9.77 2.51 7.75
C SER A 80 9.94 2.11 9.22
N LYS A 81 9.51 0.91 9.59
CA LYS A 81 9.76 0.33 10.92
C LYS A 81 11.25 0.27 11.26
N TYR A 82 12.11 0.18 10.24
CA TYR A 82 13.56 -0.02 10.39
C TYR A 82 14.40 1.20 9.97
N GLY A 83 13.77 2.37 9.74
CA GLY A 83 14.45 3.53 9.17
C GLY A 83 15.47 4.25 10.06
N GLU A 84 15.68 3.81 11.31
CA GLU A 84 16.64 4.41 12.25
C GLU A 84 17.89 3.55 12.50
N PHE A 85 18.04 2.43 11.77
CA PHE A 85 19.25 1.61 11.79
C PHE A 85 19.92 1.69 10.42
N SER A 86 20.63 2.78 10.15
CA SER A 86 21.50 2.96 8.99
C SER A 86 22.66 3.87 9.36
#